data_AF-A0A6N7B6Z9-F1
#
_entry.id   AF-A0A6N7B6Z9-F1
#
_cell.length_a   1.000
_cell.length_b   1.000
_cell.length_c   1.000
_cell.angle_alpha   90.00
_cell.angle_beta   90.00
_cell.angle_gamma   90.00
#
_symmetry.space_group_name_H-M   'P 1'
#
loop_
_entity.id
_entity.type
_entity.pdbx_description
1 polymer ?
#
loop_
_entity_poly.entity_id
_entity_poly.type
_entity_poly.pdbx_seq_one_letter_code
_entity_poly.pdbx_strand_id
1 'polypeptide(L)'
;MGTAVEWIDATQELKIESEVRDIVAAAQNADFTERLNLVDKDGFMRELSEGVNNLIETSDTGGQEVARMPGVLAQGDLTNRITNEYHGAFGKLGDDLNATVAQLTDTISTASKEIASGNTDLSQRTEEQASSLEETAASMEELTSTVKLNAKQANQLPAAAESMEEQAQELVKLIATFCLANEHTKVAVRSRGK
;
A
#
# COMPACT_ATOMS: atom_id res chain seq x y z
N MET A 1 -66.28 -68.49 18.85
CA MET A 1 -65.48 -67.76 17.83
C MET A 1 -64.50 -66.90 18.59
N GLY A 2 -63.26 -67.37 18.76
CA GLY A 2 -62.23 -66.62 19.49
C GLY A 2 -61.44 -65.78 18.51
N THR A 3 -61.42 -64.46 18.71
CA THR A 3 -60.51 -63.55 18.02
C THR A 3 -59.09 -63.79 18.53
N ALA A 4 -58.24 -64.36 17.67
CA ALA A 4 -56.81 -64.37 17.91
C ALA A 4 -56.31 -62.92 17.80
N VAL A 5 -55.85 -62.37 18.92
CA VAL A 5 -55.13 -61.09 18.94
C VAL A 5 -53.68 -61.42 18.66
N GLU A 6 -53.22 -61.10 17.46
CA GLU A 6 -51.81 -61.16 17.09
C GLU A 6 -51.11 -59.98 17.78
N TRP A 7 -50.33 -60.27 18.82
CA TRP A 7 -49.48 -59.28 19.46
C TRP A 7 -48.24 -59.09 18.58
N ILE A 8 -48.26 -58.05 17.75
CA ILE A 8 -47.07 -57.56 17.05
C ILE A 8 -46.21 -56.87 18.12
N ASP A 9 -44.98 -57.34 18.32
CA ASP A 9 -44.03 -56.69 19.23
C ASP A 9 -43.55 -55.36 18.62
N ALA A 10 -44.28 -54.28 18.92
CA ALA A 10 -44.01 -52.92 18.45
C ALA A 10 -42.95 -52.18 19.30
N THR A 11 -42.32 -52.85 20.27
CA THR A 11 -41.39 -52.21 21.22
C THR A 11 -40.16 -51.63 20.51
N GLN A 12 -39.63 -52.35 19.52
CA GLN A 12 -38.48 -51.90 18.73
C GLN A 12 -38.85 -50.74 17.78
N GLU A 13 -40.05 -50.76 17.21
CA GLU A 13 -40.56 -49.72 16.31
C GLU A 13 -40.75 -48.40 17.07
N LEU A 14 -41.37 -48.42 18.25
CA LEU A 14 -41.55 -47.22 19.07
C LEU A 14 -40.22 -46.63 19.55
N LYS A 15 -39.21 -47.47 19.80
CA LYS A 15 -37.88 -47.01 20.23
C LYS A 15 -37.17 -46.24 19.12
N ILE A 16 -37.16 -46.77 17.90
CA ILE A 16 -36.52 -46.08 16.78
C ILE A 16 -37.26 -44.80 16.37
N GLU A 17 -38.60 -44.77 16.48
CA GLU A 17 -39.37 -43.55 16.26
C GLU A 17 -38.96 -42.43 17.23
N SER A 18 -38.69 -42.76 18.50
CA SER A 18 -38.17 -41.79 19.46
C SER A 18 -36.75 -41.35 19.10
N GLU A 19 -35.85 -42.29 18.81
CA GLU A 19 -34.45 -41.97 18.47
C GLU A 19 -34.34 -41.08 17.21
N VAL A 20 -35.14 -41.37 16.18
CA VAL A 20 -35.20 -40.56 14.95
C VAL A 20 -35.75 -39.16 15.25
N ARG A 21 -36.78 -39.06 16.10
CA ARG A 21 -37.35 -37.76 16.49
C ARG A 21 -36.33 -36.89 17.20
N ASP A 22 -35.56 -37.48 18.11
CA ASP A 22 -34.54 -36.77 18.87
C ASP A 22 -33.42 -36.26 17.95
N ILE A 23 -32.97 -37.09 17.00
CA ILE A 23 -31.98 -36.69 15.99
C ILE A 23 -32.50 -35.59 15.07
N VAL A 24 -33.75 -35.69 14.60
CA VAL A 24 -34.32 -34.64 13.76
C VAL A 24 -34.42 -33.32 14.52
N ALA A 25 -34.78 -33.36 15.81
CA ALA A 25 -34.78 -32.19 16.67
C ALA A 25 -33.37 -31.62 16.90
N ALA A 26 -32.35 -32.46 17.06
CA ALA A 26 -30.95 -32.03 17.14
C ALA A 26 -30.49 -31.35 15.83
N ALA A 27 -30.77 -31.99 14.69
CA ALA A 27 -30.42 -31.48 13.37
C ALA A 27 -31.11 -30.14 13.06
N GLN A 28 -32.33 -29.91 13.53
CA GLN A 28 -33.01 -28.61 13.42
C GLN A 28 -32.27 -27.48 14.16
N ASN A 29 -31.48 -27.80 15.18
CA ASN A 29 -30.61 -26.88 15.89
C ASN A 29 -29.17 -26.86 15.33
N ALA A 30 -28.95 -27.46 14.15
CA ALA A 30 -27.65 -27.66 13.52
C ALA A 30 -26.66 -28.47 14.38
N ASP A 31 -27.18 -29.29 15.31
CA ASP A 31 -26.40 -30.28 16.02
C ASP A 31 -26.44 -31.60 15.25
N PHE A 32 -25.33 -31.92 14.61
CA PHE A 32 -25.12 -33.15 13.85
C PHE A 32 -24.14 -34.09 14.55
N THR A 33 -24.02 -34.03 15.87
CA THR A 33 -23.11 -34.90 16.65
C THR A 33 -23.77 -36.21 17.09
N GLU A 34 -25.09 -36.22 17.24
CA GLU A 34 -25.88 -37.39 17.63
C GLU A 34 -26.00 -38.44 16.50
N ARG A 35 -26.09 -39.73 16.85
CA ARG A 35 -26.21 -40.85 15.91
C ARG A 35 -27.20 -41.89 16.40
N LEU A 36 -27.92 -42.53 15.47
CA LEU A 36 -28.78 -43.66 15.79
C LEU A 36 -27.92 -44.87 16.16
N ASN A 37 -28.28 -45.54 17.24
CA ASN A 37 -27.66 -46.80 17.62
C ASN A 37 -28.00 -47.88 16.58
N LEU A 38 -27.03 -48.74 16.21
CA LEU A 38 -27.24 -49.85 15.27
C LEU A 38 -27.39 -51.20 15.97
N VAL A 39 -27.20 -51.26 17.29
CA VAL A 39 -27.30 -52.48 18.09
C VAL A 39 -28.76 -52.92 18.22
N ASP A 40 -28.99 -54.24 18.12
CA ASP A 40 -30.31 -54.88 18.19
C ASP A 40 -31.31 -54.43 17.11
N LYS A 41 -30.79 -53.93 15.97
CA LYS A 41 -31.58 -53.57 14.78
C LYS A 41 -31.19 -54.45 13.61
N ASP A 42 -32.20 -55.02 12.96
CA ASP A 42 -32.08 -55.88 11.79
C ASP A 42 -33.02 -55.43 10.66
N GLY A 43 -32.73 -55.88 9.44
CA GLY A 43 -33.52 -55.58 8.25
C GLY A 43 -33.71 -54.07 8.03
N PHE A 44 -34.94 -53.66 7.76
CA PHE A 44 -35.29 -52.28 7.42
C PHE A 44 -34.85 -51.26 8.48
N MET A 45 -34.98 -51.57 9.78
CA MET A 45 -34.64 -50.62 10.84
C MET A 45 -33.15 -50.33 10.91
N ARG A 46 -32.33 -51.33 10.56
CA ARG A 46 -30.89 -51.16 10.43
C ARG A 46 -30.55 -50.29 9.22
N GLU A 47 -31.13 -50.59 8.07
CA GLU A 47 -30.92 -49.81 6.83
C GLU A 47 -31.34 -48.35 7.01
N LEU A 48 -32.48 -48.09 7.66
CA LEU A 48 -32.93 -46.75 8.00
C LEU A 48 -31.94 -46.05 8.93
N SER A 49 -31.45 -46.74 9.96
CA SER A 49 -30.52 -46.15 10.93
C SER A 49 -29.17 -45.80 10.28
N GLU A 50 -28.64 -46.69 9.44
CA GLU A 50 -27.42 -46.46 8.67
C GLU A 50 -27.61 -45.30 7.67
N GLY A 51 -28.74 -45.25 6.96
CA GLY A 51 -29.07 -44.16 6.03
C GLY A 51 -29.15 -42.80 6.72
N VAL A 52 -29.82 -42.71 7.88
CA VAL A 52 -29.90 -41.48 8.67
C VAL A 52 -28.52 -41.09 9.19
N ASN A 53 -27.73 -42.02 9.71
CA ASN A 53 -26.37 -41.74 10.19
C ASN A 53 -25.47 -41.19 9.06
N ASN A 54 -25.52 -41.77 7.87
CA ASN A 54 -24.77 -41.28 6.70
C ASN A 54 -25.22 -39.87 6.28
N LEU A 55 -26.52 -39.58 6.34
CA LEU A 55 -27.05 -38.25 6.05
C LEU A 55 -26.56 -37.21 7.06
N ILE A 56 -26.57 -37.54 8.35
CA ILE A 56 -26.06 -36.67 9.41
C ILE A 56 -24.56 -36.45 9.22
N GLU A 57 -23.78 -37.49 8.95
CA GLU A 57 -22.34 -37.39 8.73
C GLU A 57 -21.98 -36.49 7.55
N THR A 58 -22.70 -36.64 6.43
CA THR A 58 -22.51 -35.80 5.25
C THR A 58 -22.89 -34.33 5.54
N SER A 59 -23.97 -34.12 6.29
CA SER A 59 -24.45 -32.78 6.68
C SER A 59 -23.51 -32.10 7.67
N ASP A 60 -22.98 -32.85 8.63
CA ASP A 60 -22.01 -32.38 9.62
C ASP A 60 -20.70 -31.94 8.93
N THR A 61 -20.13 -32.82 8.11
CA THR A 61 -18.88 -32.55 7.41
C THR A 61 -18.99 -31.35 6.48
N GLY A 62 -20.05 -31.30 5.65
CA GLY A 62 -20.30 -30.18 4.74
C GLY A 62 -20.59 -28.86 5.47
N GLY A 63 -21.38 -28.92 6.54
CA GLY A 63 -21.70 -27.76 7.37
C GLY A 63 -20.47 -27.17 8.06
N GLN A 64 -19.63 -28.00 8.67
CA GLN A 64 -18.42 -27.56 9.36
C GLN A 64 -17.39 -26.94 8.41
N GLU A 65 -17.17 -27.52 7.22
CA GLU A 65 -16.19 -26.98 6.27
C GLU A 65 -16.61 -25.59 5.76
N VAL A 66 -17.88 -25.45 5.39
CA VAL A 66 -18.44 -24.16 4.96
C VAL A 66 -18.44 -23.14 6.11
N ALA A 67 -18.80 -23.55 7.32
CA ALA A 67 -18.80 -22.68 8.50
C ALA A 67 -17.41 -22.23 8.94
N ARG A 68 -16.35 -23.00 8.61
CA ARG A 68 -14.96 -22.63 8.90
C ARG A 68 -14.50 -21.43 8.08
N MET A 69 -14.98 -21.29 6.84
CA MET A 69 -14.48 -20.29 5.90
C MET A 69 -14.63 -18.83 6.40
N PRO A 70 -15.80 -18.38 6.91
CA PRO A 70 -15.91 -17.06 7.50
C PRO A 70 -14.88 -16.78 8.61
N GLY A 71 -14.54 -17.78 9.43
CA GLY A 71 -13.57 -17.64 10.51
C GLY A 71 -12.13 -17.42 10.03
N VAL A 72 -11.71 -18.11 8.96
CA VAL A 72 -10.39 -17.90 8.35
C VAL A 72 -10.33 -16.57 7.59
N LEU A 73 -11.42 -16.17 6.93
CA LEU A 73 -11.51 -14.88 6.24
C LEU A 73 -11.47 -13.70 7.21
N ALA A 74 -12.14 -13.82 8.36
CA ALA A 74 -12.08 -12.80 9.41
C ALA A 74 -10.67 -12.60 9.99
N GLN A 75 -9.81 -13.63 9.91
CA GLN A 75 -8.40 -13.55 10.29
C GLN A 75 -7.50 -12.99 9.18
N GLY A 76 -8.06 -12.69 8.01
CA GLY A 76 -7.33 -12.20 6.84
C GLY A 76 -6.65 -13.30 6.02
N ASP A 77 -6.92 -14.58 6.30
CA ASP A 77 -6.36 -15.69 5.53
C ASP A 77 -7.20 -15.95 4.28
N LEU A 78 -6.72 -15.45 3.14
CA LEU A 78 -7.33 -15.64 1.82
C LEU A 78 -6.72 -16.81 1.03
N THR A 79 -5.88 -17.63 1.67
CA THR A 79 -5.20 -18.77 1.03
C THR A 79 -6.04 -20.05 1.11
N ASN A 80 -6.92 -20.14 2.09
CA ASN A 80 -7.79 -21.30 2.29
C ASN A 80 -8.89 -21.37 1.23
N ARG A 81 -9.20 -22.59 0.82
CA ARG A 81 -10.26 -22.92 -0.15
C ARG A 81 -11.02 -24.15 0.34
N ILE A 82 -12.30 -24.21 -0.02
CA ILE A 82 -13.10 -25.43 0.11
C ILE A 82 -12.76 -26.29 -1.10
N THR A 83 -12.11 -27.43 -0.88
CA THR A 83 -11.63 -28.31 -1.95
C THR A 83 -12.45 -29.57 -2.11
N ASN A 84 -13.25 -29.91 -1.11
CA ASN A 84 -14.09 -31.08 -1.14
C ASN A 84 -15.25 -30.88 -2.14
N GLU A 85 -15.58 -31.96 -2.85
CA GLU A 85 -16.66 -31.94 -3.83
C GLU A 85 -18.00 -32.11 -3.10
N TYR A 86 -18.71 -31.00 -2.93
CA TYR A 86 -20.05 -30.99 -2.38
C TYR A 86 -21.09 -30.81 -3.49
N HIS A 87 -22.30 -31.30 -3.23
CA HIS A 87 -23.42 -31.17 -4.16
C HIS A 87 -24.54 -30.34 -3.53
N GLY A 88 -25.46 -29.86 -4.38
CA GLY A 88 -26.60 -29.07 -3.93
C GLY A 88 -26.18 -27.76 -3.25
N ALA A 89 -26.83 -27.44 -2.12
CA ALA A 89 -26.64 -26.18 -1.43
C ALA A 89 -25.22 -25.98 -0.87
N PHE A 90 -24.60 -27.04 -0.31
CA PHE A 90 -23.24 -26.97 0.22
C PHE A 90 -22.21 -26.75 -0.88
N GLY A 91 -22.36 -27.41 -2.03
CA GLY A 91 -21.51 -27.18 -3.21
C GLY A 91 -21.57 -25.74 -3.68
N LYS A 92 -22.80 -25.23 -3.91
CA LYS A 92 -23.00 -23.84 -4.32
C LYS A 92 -22.40 -22.85 -3.31
N LEU A 93 -22.59 -23.08 -2.02
CA LEU A 93 -22.06 -22.21 -0.98
C LEU A 93 -20.53 -22.27 -0.90
N GLY A 94 -19.95 -23.46 -1.11
CA GLY A 94 -18.50 -23.64 -1.23
C GLY A 94 -17.92 -22.89 -2.43
N ASP A 95 -18.57 -22.99 -3.59
CA ASP A 95 -18.20 -22.27 -4.81
C ASP A 95 -18.31 -20.75 -4.64
N ASP A 96 -19.42 -20.27 -4.09
CA ASP A 96 -19.65 -18.84 -3.82
C ASP A 96 -18.59 -18.27 -2.86
N LEU A 97 -18.24 -19.03 -1.81
CA LEU A 97 -17.17 -18.66 -0.88
C LEU A 97 -15.82 -18.63 -1.59
N ASN A 98 -15.46 -19.69 -2.32
CA ASN A 98 -14.20 -19.74 -3.08
C ASN A 98 -14.08 -18.59 -4.07
N ALA A 99 -15.16 -18.26 -4.79
CA ALA A 99 -15.23 -17.12 -5.70
C ALA A 99 -15.02 -15.79 -4.95
N THR A 100 -15.65 -15.63 -3.79
CA THR A 100 -15.48 -14.44 -2.94
C THR A 100 -14.01 -14.28 -2.50
N VAL A 101 -13.38 -15.35 -2.02
CA VAL A 101 -11.96 -15.30 -1.63
C VAL A 101 -11.07 -14.99 -2.83
N ALA A 102 -11.38 -15.52 -4.02
CA ALA A 102 -10.62 -15.24 -5.23
C ALA A 102 -10.73 -13.76 -5.63
N GLN A 103 -11.95 -13.21 -5.65
CA GLN A 103 -12.20 -11.81 -5.97
C GLN A 103 -11.53 -10.86 -4.99
N LEU A 104 -11.58 -11.16 -3.68
CA LEU A 104 -10.90 -10.39 -2.65
C LEU A 104 -9.38 -10.40 -2.86
N THR A 105 -8.80 -11.58 -3.12
CA THR A 105 -7.36 -11.72 -3.35
C THR A 105 -6.91 -10.92 -4.57
N ASP A 106 -7.66 -10.98 -5.67
CA ASP A 106 -7.35 -10.24 -6.90
C ASP A 106 -7.44 -8.72 -6.70
N THR A 107 -8.51 -8.27 -6.02
CA THR A 107 -8.71 -6.85 -5.70
C THR A 107 -7.57 -6.31 -4.84
N ILE A 108 -7.18 -7.04 -3.78
CA ILE A 108 -6.08 -6.65 -2.89
C ILE A 108 -4.74 -6.67 -3.63
N SER A 109 -4.50 -7.68 -4.46
CA SER A 109 -3.29 -7.78 -5.28
C SER A 109 -3.15 -6.59 -6.24
N THR A 110 -4.25 -6.22 -6.90
CA THR A 110 -4.29 -5.07 -7.81
C THR A 110 -4.05 -3.76 -7.05
N ALA A 111 -4.78 -3.52 -5.96
CA ALA A 111 -4.59 -2.33 -5.13
C ALA A 111 -3.16 -2.21 -4.59
N SER A 112 -2.56 -3.33 -4.17
CA SER A 112 -1.17 -3.37 -3.68
C SER A 112 -0.17 -3.00 -4.77
N LYS A 113 -0.38 -3.46 -6.01
CA LYS A 113 0.45 -3.09 -7.17
C LYS A 113 0.32 -1.61 -7.51
N GLU A 114 -0.89 -1.07 -7.49
CA GLU A 114 -1.13 0.36 -7.72
C GLU A 114 -0.45 1.23 -6.66
N ILE A 115 -0.55 0.85 -5.38
CA ILE A 115 0.15 1.54 -4.28
C ILE A 115 1.67 1.47 -4.48
N ALA A 116 2.22 0.30 -4.82
CA ALA A 116 3.66 0.16 -5.04
C ALA A 116 4.16 1.03 -6.22
N SER A 117 3.40 1.05 -7.33
CA SER A 117 3.68 1.92 -8.47
C SER A 117 3.59 3.40 -8.09
N GLY A 118 2.52 3.82 -7.39
CA GLY A 118 2.34 5.20 -6.96
C GLY A 118 3.41 5.66 -5.97
N ASN A 119 3.86 4.79 -5.07
CA ASN A 119 4.95 5.08 -4.15
C ASN A 119 6.29 5.25 -4.90
N THR A 120 6.50 4.51 -5.98
CA THR A 120 7.70 4.62 -6.81
C THR A 120 7.73 5.96 -7.56
N ASP A 121 6.60 6.36 -8.17
CA ASP A 121 6.44 7.67 -8.82
C ASP A 121 6.64 8.83 -7.82
N LEU A 122 6.03 8.72 -6.63
CA LEU A 122 6.17 9.73 -5.59
C LEU A 122 7.62 9.85 -5.10
N SER A 123 8.31 8.72 -4.90
CA SER A 123 9.73 8.72 -4.51
C SER A 123 10.58 9.41 -5.57
N GLN A 124 10.39 9.05 -6.85
CA GLN A 124 11.13 9.66 -7.96
C GLN A 124 10.90 11.17 -8.02
N ARG A 125 9.64 11.63 -7.95
CA ARG A 125 9.32 13.06 -7.95
C ARG A 125 9.87 13.79 -6.74
N THR A 126 9.93 13.13 -5.59
CA THR A 126 10.53 13.69 -4.37
C THR A 126 12.04 13.86 -4.55
N GLU A 127 12.73 12.90 -5.17
CA GLU A 127 14.15 13.00 -5.51
C GLU A 127 14.42 14.12 -6.52
N GLU A 128 13.60 14.23 -7.58
CA GLU A 128 13.69 15.32 -8.56
C GLU A 128 13.47 16.70 -7.93
N GLN A 129 12.49 16.82 -7.02
CA GLN A 129 12.24 18.05 -6.27
C GLN A 129 13.39 18.40 -5.33
N ALA A 130 13.96 17.41 -4.63
CA ALA A 130 15.12 17.63 -3.77
C ALA A 130 16.32 18.14 -4.59
N SER A 131 16.61 17.52 -5.74
CA SER A 131 17.66 17.98 -6.64
C SER A 131 17.43 19.40 -7.17
N SER A 132 16.19 19.73 -7.55
CA SER A 132 15.83 21.09 -8.00
C SER A 132 16.01 22.13 -6.89
N LEU A 133 15.72 21.76 -5.64
CA LEU A 133 15.94 22.61 -4.47
C LEU A 133 17.43 22.80 -4.17
N GLU A 134 18.26 21.77 -4.34
CA GLU A 134 19.72 21.88 -4.23
C GLU A 134 20.30 22.83 -5.27
N GLU A 135 19.86 22.74 -6.54
CA GLU A 135 20.30 23.65 -7.61
C GLU A 135 19.86 25.10 -7.32
N THR A 136 18.64 25.29 -6.81
CA THR A 136 18.13 26.60 -6.40
C THR A 136 18.96 27.19 -5.24
N ALA A 137 19.32 26.36 -4.26
CA ALA A 137 20.14 26.78 -3.13
C ALA A 137 21.56 27.18 -3.58
N ALA A 138 22.19 26.38 -4.44
CA ALA A 138 23.49 26.70 -5.02
C ALA A 138 23.47 28.02 -5.83
N SER A 139 22.42 28.21 -6.64
CA SER A 139 22.21 29.45 -7.39
C SER A 139 22.02 30.66 -6.45
N MET A 140 21.29 30.50 -5.35
CA MET A 140 21.13 31.53 -4.31
C MET A 140 22.46 31.87 -3.63
N GLU A 141 23.33 30.90 -3.37
CA GLU A 141 24.68 31.13 -2.83
C GLU A 141 25.56 31.92 -3.80
N GLU A 142 25.54 31.55 -5.08
CA GLU A 142 26.30 32.27 -6.13
C GLU A 142 25.81 33.71 -6.31
N LEU A 143 24.49 33.91 -6.36
CA LEU A 143 23.88 35.25 -6.41
C LEU A 143 24.26 36.07 -5.18
N THR A 144 24.20 35.48 -3.99
CA THR A 144 24.60 36.15 -2.75
C THR A 144 26.08 36.56 -2.78
N SER A 145 26.96 35.68 -3.27
CA SER A 145 28.38 35.98 -3.45
C SER A 145 28.60 37.14 -4.43
N THR A 146 27.90 37.12 -5.56
CA THR A 146 27.96 38.18 -6.58
C THR A 146 27.47 39.52 -6.04
N VAL A 147 26.34 39.54 -5.31
CA VAL A 147 25.82 40.74 -4.65
C VAL A 147 26.82 41.29 -3.63
N LYS A 148 27.46 40.42 -2.85
CA LYS A 148 28.49 40.81 -1.88
C LYS A 148 29.73 41.39 -2.57
N LEU A 149 30.15 40.83 -3.70
CA LEU A 149 31.24 41.36 -4.52
C LEU A 149 30.89 42.73 -5.08
N ASN A 150 29.71 42.89 -5.67
CA ASN A 150 29.22 44.15 -6.21
C ASN A 150 29.15 45.23 -5.12
N ALA A 151 28.66 44.90 -3.92
CA ALA A 151 28.62 45.82 -2.79
C ALA A 151 30.03 46.25 -2.34
N LYS A 152 31.00 45.34 -2.29
CA LYS A 152 32.40 45.68 -1.99
C LYS A 152 33.00 46.61 -3.04
N GLN A 153 32.79 46.31 -4.33
CA GLN A 153 33.29 47.15 -5.42
C GLN A 153 32.65 48.55 -5.37
N ALA A 154 31.34 48.64 -5.18
CA ALA A 154 30.62 49.91 -5.02
C ALA A 154 31.15 50.74 -3.84
N ASN A 155 31.53 50.11 -2.73
CA ASN A 155 32.12 50.80 -1.58
C ASN A 155 33.57 51.27 -1.82
N GLN A 156 34.31 50.64 -2.74
CA GLN A 156 35.69 51.02 -3.08
C GLN A 156 35.76 52.05 -4.21
N LEU A 157 34.69 52.19 -4.99
CA LEU A 157 34.58 53.10 -6.13
C LEU A 157 34.90 54.57 -5.78
N PRO A 158 34.42 55.16 -4.67
CA PRO A 158 34.75 56.54 -4.31
C PRO A 158 36.24 56.76 -4.07
N ALA A 159 36.90 55.86 -3.33
CA ALA A 159 38.34 55.95 -3.06
C ALA A 159 39.17 55.78 -4.34
N ALA A 160 38.73 54.89 -5.25
CA ALA A 160 39.36 54.75 -6.56
C ALA A 160 39.18 56.00 -7.43
N ALA A 161 38.01 56.64 -7.38
CA ALA A 161 37.73 57.88 -8.08
C ALA A 161 38.59 59.04 -7.54
N GLU A 162 38.72 59.16 -6.22
CA GLU A 162 39.61 60.14 -5.58
C GLU A 162 41.07 59.94 -6.01
N SER A 163 41.57 58.70 -6.00
CA SER A 163 42.94 58.40 -6.45
C SER A 163 43.16 58.73 -7.93
N MET A 164 42.18 58.45 -8.80
CA MET A 164 42.23 58.85 -10.21
C MET A 164 42.23 60.37 -10.37
N GLU A 165 41.43 61.09 -9.59
CA GLU A 165 41.41 62.56 -9.60
C GLU A 165 42.78 63.12 -9.18
N GLU A 166 43.39 62.57 -8.14
CA GLU A 166 44.71 62.99 -7.64
C GLU A 166 45.81 62.78 -8.69
N GLN A 167 45.83 61.61 -9.35
CA GLN A 167 46.74 61.33 -10.47
C GLN A 167 46.51 62.27 -11.67
N ALA A 168 45.26 62.56 -12.00
CA ALA A 168 44.92 63.49 -13.07
C ALA A 168 45.45 64.91 -12.76
N GLN A 169 45.31 65.37 -11.52
CA GLN A 169 45.86 66.65 -11.08
C GLN A 169 47.39 66.69 -11.15
N GLU A 170 48.07 65.59 -10.79
CA GLU A 170 49.52 65.48 -10.91
C GLU A 170 49.99 65.53 -12.38
N LEU A 171 49.32 64.80 -13.27
CA LEU A 171 49.60 64.83 -14.71
C LEU A 171 49.42 66.23 -15.30
N VAL A 172 48.36 66.95 -14.90
CA VAL A 172 48.14 68.34 -15.33
C VAL A 172 49.30 69.24 -14.87
N LYS A 173 49.77 69.12 -13.62
CA LYS A 173 50.94 69.87 -13.13
C LYS A 173 52.21 69.54 -13.91
N LEU A 174 52.45 68.27 -14.22
CA LEU A 174 53.62 67.83 -14.98
C LEU A 174 53.61 68.41 -16.40
N ILE A 175 52.46 68.36 -17.09
CA ILE A 175 52.27 68.96 -18.41
C ILE A 175 52.50 70.47 -18.37
N ALA A 176 51.94 71.17 -17.38
CA ALA A 176 52.15 72.61 -17.22
C ALA A 176 53.64 72.95 -17.02
N THR A 177 54.34 72.18 -16.19
CA THR A 177 55.79 72.35 -15.96
C THR A 177 56.59 72.10 -17.23
N PHE A 178 56.25 71.08 -18.00
CA PHE A 178 56.89 70.78 -19.28
C PHE A 178 56.64 71.89 -20.32
N CYS A 179 55.43 72.41 -20.40
CA CYS A 179 55.09 73.55 -21.26
C CYS A 179 55.92 74.78 -20.92
N LEU A 180 56.00 75.16 -19.64
CA LEU A 180 56.81 76.29 -19.17
C LEU A 180 58.29 76.09 -19.48
N ALA A 181 58.83 74.91 -19.18
CA ALA A 181 60.22 74.59 -19.49
C ALA A 181 60.51 74.72 -20.99
N ASN A 182 59.64 74.19 -21.86
CA ASN A 182 59.78 74.28 -23.31
C ASN A 182 59.70 75.73 -23.83
N GLU A 183 58.87 76.57 -23.21
CA GLU A 183 58.80 78.01 -23.50
C GLU A 183 60.11 78.71 -23.16
N HIS A 184 60.69 78.42 -21.98
CA HIS A 184 62.00 78.91 -21.58
C HIS A 184 63.13 78.45 -22.53
N THR A 185 63.11 77.18 -22.97
CA THR A 185 64.11 76.66 -23.92
C THR A 185 64.00 77.34 -25.28
N LYS A 186 62.78 77.57 -25.78
CA LYS A 186 62.55 78.31 -27.05
C LYS A 186 63.06 79.75 -26.96
N VAL A 187 62.81 80.45 -25.85
CA VAL A 187 63.30 81.82 -25.64
C VAL A 187 64.83 81.87 -25.56
N ALA A 188 65.45 80.92 -24.85
CA ALA A 188 66.91 80.83 -24.71
C ALA A 188 67.64 80.49 -26.02
N VAL A 189 67.04 79.64 -26.87
CA VAL A 189 67.58 79.35 -28.22
C VAL A 189 67.45 80.58 -29.13
N ARG A 190 66.33 81.32 -29.03
CA ARG A 190 66.10 82.54 -29.80
C ARG A 190 67.00 83.71 -29.40
N SER A 191 67.47 83.75 -28.15
CA SER A 191 68.42 84.78 -27.66
C SER A 191 69.89 84.47 -27.97
N ARG A 192 70.24 83.22 -28.29
CA ARG A 192 71.61 82.82 -28.71
C ARG A 192 71.83 82.84 -30.24
N GLY A 193 70.76 82.88 -31.02
CA GLY A 193 70.79 82.94 -32.49
C GLY A 193 70.69 84.35 -33.09
N LYS A 194 70.85 85.40 -32.28
CA LYS A 194 70.94 86.81 -32.72
C LYS A 194 72.33 87.36 -32.44
#